data_AF-W2YYU5-F1
#
_entry.id   AF-W2YYU5-F1
#
_cell.length_a   1.000
_cell.length_b   1.000
_cell.length_c   1.000
_cell.angle_alpha   90.00
_cell.angle_beta   90.00
_cell.angle_gamma   90.00
#
_symmetry.space_group_name_H-M   'P 1'
#
loop_
_entity.id
_entity.type
_entity.pdbx_description
1 polymer ?
#
loop_
_entity_poly.entity_id
_entity_poly.type
_entity_poly.pdbx_seq_one_letter_code
_entity_poly.pdbx_strand_id
1 'polypeptide(L)'
;MASFLNAVQSTDPLGQVTPSTEWTDDKTANWFTRADITYQDIMKPNKGYTWLRSGSAQGPIIGGCLPTLLLVRGTEYMPDLQDAILLIESPEGAQFDEGISLSDVNVALGWLRADGTFEKIRGLIVGRAFAFSEAQVEEFQRLIRHHTRGTSFPILYGVDIGHTNPIAIIPLGCKAELDAVTNSFKILESGVVKRG
;
A
#
# COMPACT_ATOMS: atom_id res chain seq x y z
N MET A 1 6.80 13.60 9.09
CA MET A 1 6.29 14.10 10.38
C MET A 1 4.79 14.43 10.36
N ALA A 2 4.30 15.22 9.40
CA ALA A 2 2.89 15.67 9.39
C ALA A 2 1.86 14.52 9.35
N SER A 3 2.04 13.52 8.47
CA SER A 3 1.11 12.38 8.38
C SER A 3 1.01 11.59 9.70
N PHE A 4 2.13 11.37 10.38
CA PHE A 4 2.14 10.68 11.67
C PHE A 4 1.35 11.44 12.73
N LEU A 5 1.66 12.72 12.94
CA LEU A 5 0.96 13.52 13.95
C LEU A 5 -0.54 13.59 13.67
N ASN A 6 -0.94 13.81 12.40
CA ASN A 6 -2.35 13.84 12.01
C ASN A 6 -3.09 12.53 12.33
N ALA A 7 -2.44 11.37 12.16
CA ALA A 7 -3.05 10.07 12.41
C ALA A 7 -3.19 9.71 13.90
N VAL A 8 -2.34 10.26 14.78
CA VAL A 8 -2.24 9.80 16.18
C VAL A 8 -2.61 10.84 17.24
N GLN A 9 -2.67 12.13 16.89
CA GLN A 9 -2.88 13.20 17.88
C GLN A 9 -4.33 13.67 18.01
N SER A 10 -5.22 13.30 17.08
CA SER A 10 -6.62 13.73 17.07
C SER A 10 -7.58 12.53 17.04
N THR A 11 -8.70 12.66 17.74
CA THR A 11 -9.82 11.71 17.68
C THR A 11 -10.81 12.01 16.56
N ASP A 12 -10.52 12.99 15.69
CA ASP A 12 -11.30 13.25 14.49
C ASP A 12 -11.01 12.19 13.41
N PRO A 13 -11.91 11.99 12.43
CA PRO A 13 -11.61 11.22 11.24
C PRO A 13 -10.32 11.71 10.57
N LEU A 14 -9.43 10.78 10.20
CA LEU A 14 -8.15 11.14 9.58
C LEU A 14 -8.35 11.86 8.23
N GLY A 15 -9.46 11.58 7.53
CA GLY A 15 -9.85 12.28 6.32
C GLY A 15 -9.05 11.85 5.10
N GLN A 16 -8.83 12.78 4.18
CA GLN A 16 -8.14 12.47 2.93
C GLN A 16 -6.67 12.14 3.16
N VAL A 17 -6.26 11.00 2.63
CA VAL A 17 -4.84 10.68 2.46
C VAL A 17 -4.42 11.37 1.17
N THR A 18 -3.44 12.26 1.26
CA THR A 18 -2.97 13.04 0.11
C THR A 18 -1.61 12.52 -0.34
N PRO A 19 -1.39 12.26 -1.64
CA PRO A 19 -0.07 11.92 -2.13
C PRO A 19 0.97 13.00 -1.78
N SER A 20 2.17 12.59 -1.45
CA SER A 20 3.31 13.49 -1.35
C SER A 20 3.57 14.17 -2.70
N THR A 21 4.20 15.34 -2.70
CA THR A 21 4.61 16.02 -3.95
C THR A 21 5.86 15.39 -4.56
N GLU A 22 6.72 14.84 -3.70
CA GLU A 22 7.97 14.18 -4.06
C GLU A 22 8.16 12.93 -3.21
N TRP A 23 8.95 11.99 -3.71
CA TRP A 23 9.23 10.74 -3.02
C TRP A 23 10.65 10.24 -3.36
N THR A 24 11.15 9.28 -2.61
CA THR A 24 12.42 8.62 -2.88
C THR A 24 12.40 7.16 -2.46
N ASP A 25 13.16 6.37 -3.20
CA ASP A 25 13.62 5.03 -2.88
C ASP A 25 15.13 4.97 -3.16
N ASP A 26 15.84 6.07 -2.93
CA ASP A 26 17.29 6.15 -3.19
C ASP A 26 18.04 5.11 -2.36
N LYS A 27 18.90 4.37 -3.04
CA LYS A 27 19.60 3.18 -2.53
C LYS A 27 21.10 3.39 -2.57
N THR A 28 21.53 4.62 -2.91
CA THR A 28 22.93 5.00 -3.05
C THR A 28 23.64 4.92 -1.70
N ALA A 29 22.98 5.35 -0.63
CA ALA A 29 23.52 5.29 0.71
C ALA A 29 23.09 4.01 1.41
N ASN A 30 24.07 3.13 1.64
CA ASN A 30 23.85 1.93 2.42
C ASN A 30 23.74 2.27 3.91
N TRP A 31 22.55 2.06 4.47
CA TRP A 31 22.29 2.29 5.90
C TRP A 31 23.04 1.32 6.82
N PHE A 32 23.37 0.10 6.36
CA PHE A 32 24.20 -0.86 7.13
C PHE A 32 25.61 -0.34 7.38
N THR A 33 26.13 0.52 6.50
CA THR A 33 27.44 1.18 6.66
C THR A 33 27.34 2.59 7.24
N ARG A 34 26.13 3.03 7.58
CA ARG A 34 25.83 4.40 8.06
C ARG A 34 26.18 5.51 7.06
N ALA A 35 26.26 5.18 5.77
CA ALA A 35 26.56 6.17 4.72
C ALA A 35 25.43 7.21 4.58
N ASP A 36 24.21 6.83 4.97
CA ASP A 36 22.99 7.64 4.99
C ASP A 36 23.05 8.82 5.96
N ILE A 37 23.92 8.78 6.98
CA ILE A 37 24.07 9.89 7.93
C ILE A 37 24.54 11.18 7.25
N THR A 38 25.38 11.06 6.22
CA THR A 38 25.97 12.20 5.51
C THR A 38 25.43 12.38 4.10
N TYR A 39 24.70 11.39 3.60
CA TYR A 39 24.10 11.41 2.28
C TYR A 39 22.69 11.99 2.34
N GLN A 40 22.33 12.77 1.32
CA GLN A 40 20.98 13.30 1.18
C GLN A 40 20.32 12.60 -0.01
N ASP A 41 19.23 11.89 0.24
CA ASP A 41 18.51 11.15 -0.79
C ASP A 41 18.05 12.04 -1.94
N ILE A 42 18.15 11.51 -3.16
CA ILE A 42 17.65 12.16 -4.35
C ILE A 42 16.13 11.99 -4.39
N MET A 43 15.42 13.11 -4.31
CA MET A 43 13.96 13.15 -4.43
C MET A 43 13.53 13.10 -5.90
N LYS A 44 12.40 12.42 -6.14
CA LYS A 44 11.74 12.28 -7.44
C LYS A 44 10.36 12.93 -7.38
N PRO A 45 9.89 13.56 -8.47
CA PRO A 45 8.52 14.08 -8.51
C PRO A 45 7.51 12.93 -8.37
N ASN A 46 6.47 13.15 -7.58
CA ASN A 46 5.36 12.21 -7.42
C ASN A 46 4.19 12.62 -8.33
N LYS A 47 3.77 11.73 -9.23
CA LYS A 47 2.58 11.94 -10.08
C LYS A 47 1.27 11.72 -9.31
N GLY A 48 1.36 11.20 -8.08
CA GLY A 48 0.22 10.85 -7.27
C GLY A 48 -0.42 9.52 -7.68
N TYR A 49 -1.72 9.41 -7.44
CA TYR A 49 -2.47 8.18 -7.62
C TYR A 49 -2.58 7.72 -9.07
N THR A 50 -2.49 6.40 -9.26
CA THR A 50 -2.82 5.74 -10.53
C THR A 50 -3.94 4.75 -10.31
N TRP A 51 -5.09 4.96 -10.95
CA TRP A 51 -6.19 4.01 -10.92
C TRP A 51 -5.97 2.91 -11.95
N LEU A 52 -5.61 1.70 -11.49
CA LEU A 52 -5.49 0.53 -12.39
C LEU A 52 -6.86 -0.01 -12.79
N ARG A 53 -7.88 0.30 -11.99
CA ARG A 53 -9.29 0.12 -12.30
C ARG A 53 -10.11 1.20 -11.59
N SER A 54 -10.89 1.95 -12.34
CA SER A 54 -11.80 2.98 -11.79
C SER A 54 -12.99 2.34 -11.07
N GLY A 55 -13.56 3.08 -10.12
CA GLY A 55 -14.74 2.70 -9.37
C GLY A 55 -14.81 3.45 -8.05
N SER A 56 -15.75 3.08 -7.20
CA SER A 56 -15.84 3.55 -5.83
C SER A 56 -16.12 2.40 -4.88
N ALA A 57 -15.61 2.49 -3.66
CA ALA A 57 -15.77 1.46 -2.64
C ALA A 57 -15.64 2.06 -1.24
N GLN A 58 -16.34 1.44 -0.28
CA GLN A 58 -16.14 1.67 1.14
C GLN A 58 -16.08 0.33 1.87
N GLY A 59 -15.23 0.26 2.89
CA GLY A 59 -15.05 -0.92 3.73
C GLY A 59 -13.96 -0.69 4.78
N PRO A 60 -13.79 -1.59 5.75
CA PRO A 60 -12.64 -1.54 6.65
C PRO A 60 -11.34 -1.70 5.86
N ILE A 61 -10.33 -0.87 6.13
CA ILE A 61 -9.02 -0.98 5.50
C ILE A 61 -8.15 -1.99 6.26
N ILE A 62 -7.73 -3.05 5.58
CA ILE A 62 -6.97 -4.14 6.20
C ILE A 62 -5.86 -4.56 5.24
N GLY A 63 -4.70 -4.96 5.77
CA GLY A 63 -3.63 -5.56 4.98
C GLY A 63 -2.26 -5.16 5.50
N GLY A 64 -1.32 -4.89 4.60
CA GLY A 64 0.07 -4.53 4.93
C GLY A 64 1.06 -5.09 3.91
N CYS A 65 2.20 -5.59 4.38
CA CYS A 65 3.21 -6.18 3.52
C CYS A 65 2.70 -7.46 2.84
N LEU A 66 2.70 -7.49 1.50
CA LEU A 66 2.12 -8.56 0.69
C LEU A 66 2.63 -9.97 1.06
N PRO A 67 3.95 -10.25 1.07
CA PRO A 67 4.44 -11.57 1.46
C PRO A 67 4.15 -11.89 2.94
N THR A 68 4.22 -10.90 3.83
CA THR A 68 3.98 -11.09 5.27
C THR A 68 2.54 -11.45 5.58
N LEU A 69 1.58 -10.84 4.88
CA LEU A 69 0.15 -11.19 5.00
C LEU A 69 -0.09 -12.69 4.74
N LEU A 70 0.68 -13.29 3.83
CA LEU A 70 0.56 -14.70 3.50
C LEU A 70 1.18 -15.64 4.55
N LEU A 71 2.05 -15.15 5.44
CA LEU A 71 2.68 -15.97 6.49
C LEU A 71 1.66 -16.44 7.54
N VAL A 72 0.58 -15.69 7.75
CA VAL A 72 -0.49 -16.03 8.70
C VAL A 72 -1.72 -16.63 8.02
N ARG A 73 -1.66 -16.85 6.70
CA ARG A 73 -2.77 -17.37 5.91
C ARG A 73 -3.20 -18.75 6.40
N GLY A 74 -4.51 -18.90 6.62
CA GLY A 74 -5.09 -20.16 7.10
C GLY A 74 -4.94 -20.39 8.61
N THR A 75 -4.38 -19.42 9.34
CA THR A 75 -4.33 -19.41 10.81
C THR A 75 -5.41 -18.50 11.38
N GLU A 76 -5.65 -18.57 12.69
CA GLU A 76 -6.54 -17.65 13.42
C GLU A 76 -6.09 -16.18 13.39
N TYR A 77 -4.83 -15.92 13.00
CA TYR A 77 -4.26 -14.57 12.89
C TYR A 77 -4.50 -13.92 11.53
N MET A 78 -5.04 -14.66 10.55
CA MET A 78 -5.44 -14.06 9.26
C MET A 78 -6.60 -13.09 9.52
N PRO A 79 -6.47 -11.81 9.16
CA PRO A 79 -7.57 -10.87 9.38
C PRO A 79 -8.75 -11.22 8.47
N ASP A 80 -9.96 -10.91 8.92
CA ASP A 80 -11.14 -11.01 8.08
C ASP A 80 -11.08 -9.96 6.96
N LEU A 81 -11.12 -10.42 5.71
CA LEU A 81 -11.06 -9.60 4.51
C LEU A 81 -12.44 -9.43 3.86
N GLN A 82 -13.50 -9.96 4.47
CA GLN A 82 -14.87 -9.80 3.97
C GLN A 82 -15.26 -8.32 3.90
N ASP A 83 -15.67 -7.88 2.71
CA ASP A 83 -16.04 -6.50 2.39
C ASP A 83 -14.94 -5.45 2.65
N ALA A 84 -13.70 -5.87 2.86
CA ALA A 84 -12.58 -4.99 3.17
C ALA A 84 -12.07 -4.21 1.95
N ILE A 85 -11.43 -3.06 2.20
CA ILE A 85 -10.47 -2.47 1.26
C ILE A 85 -9.11 -3.06 1.60
N LEU A 86 -8.63 -3.97 0.75
CA LEU A 86 -7.33 -4.61 0.96
C LEU A 86 -6.22 -3.63 0.62
N LEU A 87 -5.29 -3.42 1.55
CA LEU A 87 -4.08 -2.62 1.38
C LEU A 87 -2.89 -3.55 1.27
N ILE A 88 -2.12 -3.48 0.18
CA ILE A 88 -0.88 -4.24 0.02
C ILE A 88 0.29 -3.34 -0.34
N GLU A 89 1.48 -3.68 0.16
CA GLU A 89 2.74 -3.07 -0.25
C GLU A 89 3.82 -4.12 -0.50
N SER A 90 4.87 -3.74 -1.23
CA SER A 90 5.98 -4.61 -1.58
C SER A 90 7.23 -4.23 -0.78
N PRO A 91 7.89 -5.18 -0.10
CA PRO A 91 9.09 -4.90 0.69
C PRO A 91 10.37 -4.84 -0.16
N GLU A 92 11.48 -4.59 0.54
CA GLU A 92 12.83 -4.89 0.09
C GLU A 92 12.98 -6.35 -0.37
N GLY A 93 13.96 -6.59 -1.24
CA GLY A 93 14.32 -7.89 -1.78
C GLY A 93 15.39 -8.59 -0.96
N ALA A 94 16.20 -9.41 -1.63
CA ALA A 94 17.30 -10.13 -0.99
C ALA A 94 18.46 -9.20 -0.60
N GLN A 95 18.59 -8.06 -1.27
CA GLN A 95 19.55 -6.99 -0.98
C GLN A 95 18.80 -5.71 -0.60
N PHE A 96 19.47 -4.83 0.16
CA PHE A 96 18.90 -3.56 0.64
C PHE A 96 18.52 -2.60 -0.50
N ASP A 97 19.16 -2.73 -1.65
CA ASP A 97 18.97 -1.91 -2.84
C ASP A 97 18.11 -2.59 -3.90
N GLU A 98 17.43 -3.68 -3.55
CA GLU A 98 16.51 -4.40 -4.41
C GLU A 98 15.11 -4.42 -3.81
N GLY A 99 14.10 -4.44 -4.67
CA GLY A 99 12.74 -4.75 -4.24
C GLY A 99 12.50 -6.25 -4.30
N ILE A 100 11.43 -6.72 -3.67
CA ILE A 100 10.97 -8.11 -3.82
C ILE A 100 10.91 -8.55 -5.29
N SER A 101 11.25 -9.80 -5.58
CA SER A 101 11.21 -10.30 -6.96
C SER A 101 9.79 -10.30 -7.52
N LEU A 102 9.63 -9.96 -8.81
CA LEU A 102 8.33 -10.04 -9.49
C LEU A 102 7.77 -11.47 -9.54
N SER A 103 8.63 -12.48 -9.46
CA SER A 103 8.22 -13.88 -9.32
C SER A 103 7.51 -14.12 -7.99
N ASP A 104 8.07 -13.63 -6.88
CA ASP A 104 7.47 -13.77 -5.55
C ASP A 104 6.17 -12.98 -5.45
N VAL A 105 6.13 -11.79 -6.05
CA VAL A 105 4.88 -11.01 -6.20
C VAL A 105 3.82 -11.80 -6.96
N ASN A 106 4.20 -12.42 -8.08
CA ASN A 106 3.27 -13.23 -8.88
C ASN A 106 2.72 -14.42 -8.08
N VAL A 107 3.57 -15.11 -7.31
CA VAL A 107 3.16 -16.20 -6.42
C VAL A 107 2.22 -15.69 -5.33
N ALA A 108 2.56 -14.57 -4.68
CA ALA A 108 1.77 -14.01 -3.59
C ALA A 108 0.37 -13.58 -4.05
N LEU A 109 0.28 -12.84 -5.16
CA LEU A 109 -0.99 -12.47 -5.76
C LEU A 109 -1.77 -13.70 -6.25
N GLY A 110 -1.08 -14.73 -6.73
CA GLY A 110 -1.67 -16.02 -7.09
C GLY A 110 -2.35 -16.72 -5.93
N TRP A 111 -1.74 -16.69 -4.73
CA TRP A 111 -2.34 -17.27 -3.52
C TRP A 111 -3.62 -16.54 -3.09
N LEU A 112 -3.61 -15.20 -3.10
CA LEU A 112 -4.79 -14.38 -2.81
C LEU A 112 -5.92 -14.59 -3.85
N ARG A 113 -5.55 -14.88 -5.10
CA ARG A 113 -6.55 -15.28 -6.09
C ARG A 113 -7.12 -16.66 -5.79
N ALA A 114 -6.26 -17.61 -5.42
CA ALA A 114 -6.64 -19.01 -5.27
C ALA A 114 -7.55 -19.30 -4.07
N ASP A 115 -7.49 -18.52 -2.98
CA ASP A 115 -8.44 -18.63 -1.85
C ASP A 115 -9.70 -17.76 -1.98
N GLY A 116 -9.87 -17.11 -3.13
CA GLY A 116 -11.00 -16.22 -3.35
C GLY A 116 -10.93 -14.93 -2.52
N THR A 117 -9.76 -14.50 -2.01
CA THR A 117 -9.62 -13.19 -1.34
C THR A 117 -10.16 -12.07 -2.22
N PHE A 118 -9.84 -12.08 -3.51
CA PHE A 118 -10.34 -11.07 -4.45
C PHE A 118 -11.85 -11.14 -4.71
N GLU A 119 -12.55 -12.20 -4.30
CA GLU A 119 -14.01 -12.30 -4.39
C GLU A 119 -14.69 -11.68 -3.16
N LYS A 120 -13.95 -11.51 -2.06
CA LYS A 120 -14.45 -11.02 -0.77
C LYS A 120 -14.27 -9.52 -0.58
N ILE A 121 -13.22 -8.94 -1.15
CA ILE A 121 -12.85 -7.53 -0.95
C ILE A 121 -13.67 -6.57 -1.83
N ARG A 122 -13.76 -5.32 -1.38
CA ARG A 122 -14.46 -4.23 -2.08
C ARG A 122 -13.55 -3.27 -2.81
N GLY A 123 -12.25 -3.30 -2.55
CA GLY A 123 -11.28 -2.41 -3.17
C GLY A 123 -9.86 -2.88 -2.88
N LEU A 124 -8.92 -2.47 -3.72
CA LEU A 124 -7.50 -2.77 -3.56
C LEU A 124 -6.69 -1.47 -3.61
N ILE A 125 -5.91 -1.24 -2.57
CA ILE A 125 -4.87 -0.21 -2.49
C ILE A 125 -3.51 -0.90 -2.60
N VAL A 126 -2.65 -0.40 -3.47
CA VAL A 126 -1.29 -0.88 -3.66
C VAL A 126 -0.32 0.26 -3.42
N GLY A 127 0.63 0.03 -2.52
CA GLY A 127 1.75 0.94 -2.26
C GLY A 127 2.64 1.13 -3.47
N ARG A 128 3.36 2.25 -3.49
CA ARG A 128 4.43 2.45 -4.46
C ARG A 128 5.48 1.34 -4.29
N ALA A 129 5.88 0.71 -5.40
CA ALA A 129 6.90 -0.31 -5.36
C ALA A 129 8.27 0.29 -5.01
N PHE A 130 8.96 -0.31 -4.03
CA PHE A 130 10.32 0.05 -3.67
C PHE A 130 11.32 -0.56 -4.66
N ALA A 131 12.33 0.22 -5.05
CA ALA A 131 13.50 -0.23 -5.79
C ALA A 131 13.21 -0.87 -7.17
N PHE A 132 12.03 -0.65 -7.74
CA PHE A 132 11.65 -1.15 -9.07
C PHE A 132 12.01 -0.13 -10.15
N SER A 133 12.61 -0.62 -11.24
CA SER A 133 12.71 0.13 -12.50
C SER A 133 11.33 0.40 -13.11
N GLU A 134 11.23 1.32 -14.06
CA GLU A 134 9.97 1.61 -14.77
C GLU A 134 9.35 0.35 -15.39
N ALA A 135 10.16 -0.49 -16.05
CA ALA A 135 9.71 -1.76 -16.61
C ALA A 135 9.19 -2.74 -15.54
N GLN A 136 9.83 -2.79 -14.37
CA GLN A 136 9.35 -3.62 -13.26
C GLN A 136 8.05 -3.07 -12.65
N VAL A 137 7.87 -1.75 -12.59
CA VAL A 137 6.61 -1.14 -12.16
C VAL A 137 5.47 -1.46 -13.13
N GLU A 138 5.70 -1.37 -14.44
CA GLU A 138 4.72 -1.74 -15.46
C GLU A 138 4.31 -3.21 -15.34
N GLU A 139 5.30 -4.09 -15.14
CA GLU A 139 5.09 -5.52 -14.95
C GLU A 139 4.34 -5.82 -13.64
N PHE A 140 4.67 -5.12 -12.55
CA PHE A 140 3.97 -5.26 -11.28
C PHE A 140 2.49 -4.89 -11.41
N GLN A 141 2.19 -3.75 -12.04
CA GLN A 141 0.81 -3.36 -12.33
C GLN A 141 0.10 -4.35 -13.26
N ARG A 142 0.82 -4.95 -14.21
CA ARG A 142 0.28 -6.01 -15.07
C ARG A 142 -0.08 -7.26 -14.26
N LEU A 143 0.78 -7.70 -13.33
CA LEU A 143 0.50 -8.82 -12.43
C LEU A 143 -0.72 -8.56 -11.54
N ILE A 144 -0.84 -7.35 -10.98
CA ILE A 144 -2.01 -6.94 -10.20
C ILE A 144 -3.28 -7.07 -11.04
N ARG A 145 -3.31 -6.48 -12.25
CA ARG A 145 -4.46 -6.60 -13.17
C ARG A 145 -4.74 -8.04 -13.56
N HIS A 146 -3.71 -8.84 -13.79
CA HIS A 146 -3.84 -10.24 -14.14
C HIS A 146 -4.52 -11.04 -13.01
N HIS A 147 -4.05 -10.94 -11.78
CA HIS A 147 -4.58 -11.72 -10.66
C HIS A 147 -5.95 -11.25 -10.18
N THR A 148 -6.26 -9.97 -10.39
CA THR A 148 -7.58 -9.38 -10.11
C THR A 148 -8.55 -9.44 -11.31
N ARG A 149 -8.21 -10.17 -12.38
CA ARG A 149 -9.12 -10.33 -13.54
C ARG A 149 -10.43 -10.98 -13.12
N GLY A 150 -11.53 -10.53 -13.72
CA GLY A 150 -12.89 -11.02 -13.41
C GLY A 150 -13.55 -10.34 -12.22
N THR A 151 -12.87 -9.43 -11.52
CA THR A 151 -13.47 -8.61 -10.46
C THR A 151 -13.78 -7.19 -10.96
N SER A 152 -14.62 -6.46 -10.23
CA SER A 152 -15.08 -5.11 -10.60
C SER A 152 -14.66 -4.01 -9.61
N PHE A 153 -14.08 -4.37 -8.46
CA PHE A 153 -13.69 -3.41 -7.43
C PHE A 153 -12.60 -2.42 -7.92
N PRO A 154 -12.57 -1.18 -7.41
CA PRO A 154 -11.54 -0.20 -7.75
C PRO A 154 -10.14 -0.62 -7.26
N ILE A 155 -9.13 -0.28 -8.06
CA ILE A 155 -7.72 -0.57 -7.76
C ILE A 155 -6.91 0.73 -7.82
N LEU A 156 -6.42 1.17 -6.68
CA LEU A 156 -5.58 2.36 -6.51
C LEU A 156 -4.12 1.94 -6.34
N TYR A 157 -3.23 2.44 -7.19
CA TYR A 157 -1.79 2.19 -7.12
C TYR A 157 -1.01 3.47 -6.82
N GLY A 158 0.17 3.30 -6.20
CA GLY A 158 1.13 4.38 -5.99
C GLY A 158 0.85 5.19 -4.74
N VAL A 159 0.14 4.61 -3.77
CA VAL A 159 -0.07 5.23 -2.46
C VAL A 159 1.26 5.24 -1.70
N ASP A 160 1.51 6.30 -0.93
CA ASP A 160 2.72 6.50 -0.11
C ASP A 160 2.78 5.56 1.10
N ILE A 161 2.72 4.26 0.87
CA ILE A 161 2.80 3.21 1.89
C ILE A 161 3.85 2.20 1.47
N GLY A 162 4.47 1.54 2.44
CA GLY A 162 5.55 0.58 2.21
C GLY A 162 6.93 1.22 2.35
N HIS A 163 7.87 0.77 1.51
CA HIS A 163 9.30 0.98 1.74
C HIS A 163 9.88 2.19 0.97
N THR A 164 9.04 3.13 0.53
CA THR A 164 9.48 4.41 -0.07
C THR A 164 9.21 5.57 0.87
N ASN A 165 9.97 6.66 0.74
CA ASN A 165 9.80 7.87 1.56
C ASN A 165 9.13 9.00 0.77
N PRO A 166 8.24 9.80 1.37
CA PRO A 166 7.68 9.67 2.72
C PRO A 166 6.62 8.55 2.83
N ILE A 167 6.30 8.15 4.07
CA ILE A 167 5.28 7.14 4.38
C ILE A 167 4.06 7.80 5.02
N ALA A 168 2.89 7.52 4.47
CA ALA A 168 1.58 7.84 5.01
C ALA A 168 1.20 6.85 6.11
N ILE A 169 0.63 7.35 7.20
CA ILE A 169 0.18 6.54 8.33
C ILE A 169 -1.30 6.17 8.14
N ILE A 170 -1.57 4.87 8.06
CA ILE A 170 -2.90 4.31 7.82
C ILE A 170 -3.34 3.48 9.02
N PRO A 171 -4.42 3.87 9.73
CA PRO A 171 -4.97 3.05 10.81
C PRO A 171 -5.76 1.87 10.22
N LEU A 172 -5.22 0.66 10.39
CA LEU A 172 -5.89 -0.56 9.93
C LEU A 172 -7.12 -0.86 10.80
N GLY A 173 -8.20 -1.33 10.16
CA GLY A 173 -9.50 -1.59 10.77
C GLY A 173 -10.49 -0.44 10.61
N CYS A 174 -10.02 0.78 10.39
CA CYS A 174 -10.89 1.93 10.15
C CYS A 174 -11.62 1.82 8.81
N LYS A 175 -12.83 2.39 8.75
CA LYS A 175 -13.57 2.53 7.49
C LYS A 175 -12.85 3.49 6.54
N ALA A 176 -12.58 3.03 5.33
CA ALA A 176 -11.99 3.80 4.25
C ALA A 176 -12.95 3.98 3.07
N GLU A 177 -12.67 4.98 2.24
CA GLU A 177 -13.35 5.28 0.99
C GLU A 177 -12.34 5.42 -0.15
N LEU A 178 -12.66 4.79 -1.27
CA LEU A 178 -12.02 5.00 -2.57
C LEU A 178 -13.04 5.58 -3.53
N ASP A 179 -12.66 6.61 -4.28
CA ASP A 179 -13.49 7.17 -5.36
C ASP A 179 -12.62 7.68 -6.51
N ALA A 180 -12.67 6.97 -7.63
CA ALA A 180 -11.93 7.32 -8.83
C ALA A 180 -12.47 8.56 -9.56
N VAL A 181 -13.74 8.94 -9.37
CA VAL A 181 -14.32 10.14 -10.00
C VAL A 181 -13.76 11.39 -9.36
N THR A 182 -13.67 11.41 -8.02
CA THR A 182 -13.08 12.52 -7.27
C THR A 182 -11.57 12.38 -7.05
N ASN A 183 -10.96 11.30 -7.56
CA ASN A 183 -9.57 10.92 -7.36
C ASN A 183 -9.16 10.94 -5.87
N SER A 184 -9.97 10.31 -5.02
CA SER A 184 -9.80 10.38 -3.57
C SER A 184 -9.64 9.01 -2.89
N PHE A 185 -8.79 9.02 -1.85
CA PHE A 185 -8.66 7.97 -0.84
C PHE A 185 -8.80 8.64 0.54
N LYS A 186 -9.77 8.20 1.33
CA LYS A 186 -10.06 8.77 2.65
C LYS A 186 -10.18 7.70 3.72
N ILE A 187 -9.80 8.07 4.93
CA ILE A 187 -10.10 7.33 6.16
C ILE A 187 -11.23 8.09 6.87
N LEU A 188 -12.37 7.43 7.02
CA LEU A 188 -13.62 8.03 7.50
C LEU A 188 -13.77 7.98 9.04
N GLU A 189 -12.81 7.36 9.72
CA GLU A 189 -12.81 7.15 11.17
C GLU A 189 -11.50 7.61 11.79
N SER A 190 -11.50 7.76 13.11
CA SER A 190 -10.27 8.01 13.84
C SER A 190 -9.53 6.71 14.14
N GLY A 191 -8.21 6.75 14.03
CA GLY A 191 -7.34 5.63 14.44
C GLY A 191 -7.05 5.59 15.94
N VAL A 192 -7.48 6.59 16.71
CA VAL A 192 -7.21 6.70 18.15
C VAL A 192 -8.47 7.06 18.93
N VAL A 193 -8.46 6.74 20.22
CA VAL A 193 -9.55 7.05 21.15
C VAL A 193 -9.04 7.96 22.27
N LYS A 194 -9.93 8.73 22.89
CA LYS A 194 -9.59 9.45 24.11
C LYS A 194 -9.22 8.44 25.19
N ARG A 195 -8.10 8.67 25.87
CA ARG A 195 -7.76 7.92 27.07
C ARG A 195 -8.76 8.32 28.16
N GLY A 196 -9.52 7.34 28.64
CA GLY A 196 -10.42 7.49 29.80
C GLY A 196 -9.67 7.68 31.10
#